data_AF-A0A920LDR4-F1
#
_entry.id   AF-A0A920LDR4-F1
#
_cell.length_a   1.000
_cell.length_b   1.000
_cell.length_c   1.000
_cell.angle_alpha   90.00
_cell.angle_beta   90.00
_cell.angle_gamma   90.00
#
_symmetry.space_group_name_H-M   'P 1'
#
loop_
_entity.id
_entity.type
_entity.pdbx_description
1 polymer ?
#
loop_
_entity_poly.entity_id
_entity_poly.type
_entity_poly.pdbx_seq_one_letter_code
_entity_poly.pdbx_strand_id
1 'polypeptide(L)'
;MKEDVISSKIQYNLDLKGEKIQGKIKFGSSFTYKQRDFETDDYRIAYRGLSSVLGGDANNILAPNFIYDLDTNQGSYIKGDFQRTNQYESSGQTFAGYISSELILSDKWKSTIGLRFENYLVKYTGENIEAIKFNNEN
;
A
#
# COMPACT_ATOMS: atom_id res chain seq x y z
N MET A 1 -5.06 4.59 -7.58
CA MET A 1 -3.89 4.12 -6.80
C MET A 1 -2.68 4.00 -7.70
N LYS A 2 -1.56 4.60 -7.30
CA LYS A 2 -0.26 4.50 -7.96
C LYS A 2 0.78 3.98 -6.97
N GLU A 3 1.69 3.12 -7.43
CA GLU A 3 2.73 2.53 -6.60
C GLU A 3 4.02 2.36 -7.40
N ASP A 4 5.13 2.83 -6.83
CA ASP A 4 6.47 2.76 -7.42
C ASP A 4 7.42 2.06 -6.42
N VAL A 5 8.27 1.14 -6.91
CA VAL A 5 9.16 0.33 -6.08
C VAL A 5 10.56 0.25 -6.69
N ILE A 6 11.58 0.46 -5.86
CA ILE A 6 12.98 0.24 -6.21
C ILE A 6 13.59 -0.69 -5.16
N SER A 7 14.15 -1.80 -5.61
CA SER A 7 14.78 -2.79 -4.74
C SER A 7 16.18 -3.15 -5.23
N SER A 8 17.10 -3.32 -4.29
CA SER A 8 18.46 -3.80 -4.55
C SER A 8 18.82 -4.90 -3.55
N LYS A 9 19.60 -5.88 -4.01
CA LYS A 9 20.13 -6.97 -3.19
C LYS A 9 21.55 -7.28 -3.62
N ILE A 10 22.43 -7.46 -2.65
CA ILE A 10 23.80 -7.94 -2.84
C ILE A 10 23.99 -9.17 -1.97
N GLN A 11 24.63 -10.20 -2.52
CA GLN A 11 24.91 -11.44 -1.81
C GLN A 11 26.30 -11.96 -2.20
N TYR A 12 27.02 -12.43 -1.20
CA TYR A 12 28.29 -13.13 -1.36
C TYR A 12 28.19 -14.54 -0.77
N ASN A 13 28.86 -15.50 -1.43
CA ASN A 13 28.93 -16.88 -0.99
C ASN A 13 30.40 -17.28 -0.87
N LEU A 14 30.81 -17.75 0.30
CA LEU A 14 32.11 -18.33 0.58
C LEU A 14 31.97 -19.84 0.72
N ASP A 15 32.63 -20.60 -0.15
CA ASP A 15 32.69 -22.05 -0.03
C ASP A 15 33.76 -22.45 0.99
N LEU A 16 33.39 -23.34 1.92
CA LEU A 16 34.28 -23.96 2.88
C LEU A 16 34.61 -25.37 2.40
N LYS A 17 35.89 -25.64 2.11
CA LYS A 17 36.38 -26.95 1.66
C LYS A 17 37.45 -27.47 2.61
N GLY A 18 37.05 -27.82 3.82
CA GLY A 18 37.92 -28.47 4.80
C GLY A 18 37.70 -29.98 4.87
N GLU A 19 38.70 -30.74 5.31
CA GLU A 19 38.59 -32.20 5.47
C GLU A 19 37.58 -32.60 6.55
N LYS A 20 37.44 -31.81 7.61
CA LYS A 20 36.51 -32.07 8.74
C LYS A 20 35.19 -31.31 8.65
N ILE A 21 35.18 -30.15 8.00
CA ILE A 21 34.00 -29.30 7.86
C ILE A 21 33.99 -28.78 6.43
N GLN A 22 32.93 -29.12 5.71
CA GLN A 22 32.63 -28.58 4.39
C GLN A 22 31.37 -27.73 4.49
N GLY A 23 31.18 -26.80 3.57
CA GLY A 23 29.99 -25.97 3.66
C GLY A 23 30.04 -24.72 2.81
N LYS A 24 29.11 -23.82 3.12
CA LYS A 24 28.98 -22.52 2.46
C LYS A 24 28.52 -21.48 3.47
N ILE A 25 29.25 -20.39 3.59
CA ILE A 25 28.78 -19.20 4.30
C ILE A 25 28.20 -18.26 3.25
N LYS A 26 26.96 -17.82 3.46
CA LYS A 26 26.31 -16.81 2.64
C LYS A 26 26.05 -15.59 3.51
N PHE A 27 26.35 -14.42 3.00
CA PHE A 27 25.93 -13.18 3.63
C PHE A 27 25.48 -12.21 2.55
N GLY A 28 24.59 -11.31 2.93
CA GLY A 28 24.06 -10.35 1.98
C GLY A 28 23.25 -9.27 2.66
N SER A 29 22.97 -8.24 1.88
CA SER A 29 22.12 -7.13 2.27
C SER A 29 21.11 -6.82 1.18
N SER A 30 20.02 -6.19 1.57
CA SER A 30 19.03 -5.68 0.63
C SER A 30 18.47 -4.35 1.12
N PHE A 31 18.11 -3.52 0.16
CA PHE A 31 17.40 -2.27 0.39
C PHE A 31 16.16 -2.25 -0.51
N THR A 32 15.05 -1.74 0.01
CA THR A 32 13.84 -1.50 -0.78
C THR A 32 13.27 -0.15 -0.39
N TYR A 33 13.00 0.67 -1.40
CA TYR A 33 12.21 1.88 -1.31
C TYR A 33 10.90 1.68 -2.05
N LYS A 34 9.81 2.06 -1.40
CA LYS A 34 8.46 1.94 -1.94
C LYS A 34 7.71 3.24 -1.72
N GLN A 35 7.05 3.75 -2.75
CA GLN A 35 6.18 4.91 -2.68
C GLN A 35 4.77 4.51 -3.15
N ARG A 36 3.75 5.00 -2.45
CA ARG A 36 2.35 4.75 -2.76
C ARG A 36 1.54 6.02 -2.62
N ASP A 37 0.78 6.31 -3.67
CA ASP A 37 -0.22 7.36 -3.69
C ASP A 37 -1.60 6.71 -3.82
N PHE A 38 -2.44 6.89 -2.80
CA PHE A 38 -3.79 6.37 -2.77
C PHE A 38 -4.77 7.53 -2.82
N GLU A 39 -5.60 7.51 -3.86
CA GLU A 39 -6.66 8.48 -4.11
C GLU A 39 -7.95 7.72 -4.36
N THR A 40 -9.07 8.27 -3.88
CA THR A 40 -10.41 7.71 -4.08
C THR A 40 -11.31 8.79 -4.65
N ASP A 41 -11.87 8.51 -5.82
CA ASP A 41 -12.92 9.31 -6.43
C ASP A 41 -14.29 8.81 -5.96
N ASP A 42 -15.07 9.66 -5.27
CA ASP A 42 -16.45 9.35 -4.87
C ASP A 42 -17.43 10.17 -5.71
N TYR A 43 -18.16 9.49 -6.60
CA TYR A 43 -19.21 10.08 -7.42
C TYR A 43 -20.54 9.39 -7.15
N ARG A 44 -21.56 10.20 -6.90
CA ARG A 44 -22.94 9.74 -6.68
C ARG A 44 -23.94 10.59 -7.44
N ILE A 45 -25.07 9.97 -7.78
CA ILE A 45 -26.24 10.71 -8.24
C ILE A 45 -26.97 11.19 -6.99
N ALA A 46 -26.95 12.51 -6.79
CA ALA A 46 -27.69 13.17 -5.72
C ALA A 46 -28.97 13.79 -6.29
N TYR A 47 -29.97 13.98 -5.44
CA TYR A 47 -31.22 14.66 -5.81
C TYR A 47 -31.35 15.96 -5.03
N ARG A 48 -31.62 17.08 -5.73
CA ARG A 48 -31.88 18.38 -5.12
C ARG A 48 -33.40 18.62 -5.10
N GLY A 49 -33.98 18.71 -3.90
CA GLY A 49 -35.43 18.85 -3.69
C GLY A 49 -36.01 17.73 -2.83
N LEU A 50 -37.33 17.63 -2.76
CA LEU A 50 -38.01 16.56 -2.03
C LEU A 50 -37.91 15.24 -2.83
N SER A 51 -37.16 14.26 -2.33
CA SER A 51 -36.98 12.97 -3.00
C SER A 51 -38.25 12.10 -3.01
N SER A 52 -39.29 12.47 -2.25
CA SER A 52 -40.59 11.78 -2.28
C SER A 52 -41.23 11.81 -3.67
N VAL A 53 -40.90 12.79 -4.52
CA VAL A 53 -41.40 12.87 -5.90
C VAL A 53 -40.90 11.72 -6.78
N LEU A 54 -39.83 11.03 -6.38
CA LEU A 54 -39.30 9.85 -7.07
C LEU A 54 -40.13 8.59 -6.78
N GLY A 55 -41.00 8.62 -5.77
CA GLY A 55 -41.93 7.53 -5.47
C GLY A 55 -41.29 6.22 -5.01
N GLY A 56 -40.00 6.23 -4.64
CA GLY A 56 -39.25 5.01 -4.32
C GLY A 56 -38.90 4.14 -5.53
N ASP A 57 -39.21 4.59 -6.75
CA ASP A 57 -38.78 3.94 -7.99
C ASP A 57 -37.37 4.41 -8.36
N ALA A 58 -36.42 3.48 -8.36
CA ALA A 58 -35.04 3.77 -8.70
C ALA A 58 -34.87 4.31 -10.13
N ASN A 59 -35.75 3.95 -11.07
CA ASN A 59 -35.68 4.43 -12.46
C ASN A 59 -35.92 5.94 -12.56
N ASN A 60 -36.66 6.52 -11.62
CA ASN A 60 -36.96 7.94 -11.62
C ASN A 60 -35.72 8.80 -11.34
N ILE A 61 -34.66 8.26 -10.73
CA ILE A 61 -33.48 9.06 -10.40
C ILE A 61 -32.74 9.59 -11.65
N LEU A 62 -32.94 9.01 -12.83
CA LEU A 62 -32.37 9.49 -14.10
C LEU A 62 -33.43 9.71 -15.19
N ALA A 63 -34.72 9.71 -14.82
CA ALA A 63 -35.76 9.96 -15.82
C ALA A 63 -35.74 11.45 -16.23
N PRO A 64 -36.08 11.79 -17.50
CA PRO A 64 -35.96 13.15 -18.03
C PRO A 64 -36.62 14.24 -17.19
N ASN A 65 -37.78 13.94 -16.59
CA ASN A 65 -38.53 14.88 -15.75
C ASN A 65 -37.87 15.16 -14.39
N PHE A 66 -36.87 14.38 -14.01
CA PHE A 66 -36.19 14.46 -12.72
C PHE A 66 -34.70 14.79 -12.87
N ILE A 67 -34.19 15.07 -14.07
CA ILE A 67 -32.82 15.60 -14.26
C ILE A 67 -32.76 17.05 -13.74
N TYR A 68 -31.59 17.46 -13.25
CA TYR A 68 -31.39 18.82 -12.74
C TYR A 68 -31.80 19.90 -13.73
N ASP A 69 -32.65 20.81 -13.25
CA ASP A 69 -33.20 21.95 -13.97
C ASP A 69 -32.75 23.24 -13.28
N LEU A 70 -32.19 24.17 -14.07
CA LEU A 70 -31.70 25.47 -13.60
C LEU A 70 -32.83 26.41 -13.20
N ASP A 71 -33.99 26.33 -13.85
CA ASP A 71 -35.13 27.22 -13.62
C ASP A 71 -35.80 26.91 -12.27
N THR A 72 -35.93 25.62 -11.97
CA THR A 72 -36.52 25.15 -10.70
C THR A 72 -35.49 24.92 -9.59
N ASN A 73 -34.20 24.84 -9.95
CA ASN A 73 -33.08 24.47 -9.08
C ASN A 73 -33.29 23.14 -8.34
N GLN A 74 -33.92 22.18 -9.03
CA GLN A 74 -34.26 20.86 -8.52
C GLN A 74 -33.89 19.77 -9.53
N GLY A 75 -33.79 18.53 -9.05
CA GLY A 75 -33.53 17.35 -9.86
C GLY A 75 -32.23 16.64 -9.53
N SER A 76 -31.96 15.57 -10.27
CA SER A 76 -30.82 14.69 -10.15
C SER A 76 -29.58 15.27 -10.83
N TYR A 77 -28.46 15.20 -10.13
CA TYR A 77 -27.16 15.69 -10.60
C TYR A 77 -26.04 14.78 -10.11
N ILE A 78 -24.92 14.80 -10.83
CA ILE A 78 -23.69 14.13 -10.38
C ILE A 78 -23.03 15.00 -9.32
N LYS A 79 -22.77 14.40 -8.17
CA LYS A 79 -22.01 15.00 -7.09
C LYS A 79 -20.72 14.21 -6.89
N GLY A 80 -19.59 14.90 -7.00
CA GLY A 80 -18.30 14.41 -6.53
C GLY A 80 -18.10 14.84 -5.08
N ASP A 81 -17.71 13.93 -4.21
CA ASP A 81 -17.36 14.22 -2.81
C ASP A 81 -15.88 13.93 -2.57
N PHE A 82 -15.13 14.95 -2.16
CA PHE A 82 -13.73 14.78 -1.78
C PHE A 82 -13.62 14.16 -0.39
N GLN A 83 -13.20 12.90 -0.32
CA GLN A 83 -13.05 12.14 0.93
C GLN A 83 -11.63 12.33 1.48
N ARG A 84 -11.40 13.43 2.22
CA ARG A 84 -10.06 13.77 2.77
C ARG A 84 -9.38 12.63 3.52
N THR A 85 -10.14 11.80 4.23
CA THR A 85 -9.63 10.70 5.05
C THR A 85 -9.35 9.42 4.28
N ASN A 86 -9.84 9.30 3.05
CA ASN A 86 -9.69 8.10 2.22
C ASN A 86 -8.62 8.29 1.14
N GLN A 87 -7.68 9.18 1.39
CA GLN A 87 -6.61 9.55 0.47
C GLN A 87 -5.33 9.75 1.27
N TYR A 88 -4.22 9.20 0.80
CA TYR A 88 -2.94 9.29 1.49
C TYR A 88 -1.75 9.07 0.56
N GLU A 89 -0.60 9.60 0.96
CA GLU A 89 0.70 9.30 0.40
C GLU A 89 1.52 8.55 1.46
N SER A 90 2.26 7.52 1.04
CA SER A 90 3.15 6.80 1.94
C SER A 90 4.45 6.43 1.26
N SER A 91 5.54 6.51 2.01
CA SER A 91 6.83 5.96 1.62
C SER A 91 7.34 4.97 2.65
N GLY A 92 7.89 3.86 2.18
CA GLY A 92 8.46 2.80 3.00
C GLY A 92 9.90 2.53 2.60
N GLN A 93 10.76 2.38 3.60
CA GLN A 93 12.15 1.96 3.46
C GLN A 93 12.37 0.69 4.27
N THR A 94 12.94 -0.31 3.64
CA THR A 94 13.36 -1.54 4.30
C THR A 94 14.83 -1.80 4.02
N PHE A 95 15.63 -1.82 5.07
CA PHE A 95 17.00 -2.32 5.02
C PHE A 95 17.04 -3.69 5.69
N ALA A 96 17.70 -4.66 5.07
CA ALA A 96 17.91 -5.97 5.66
C ALA A 96 19.36 -6.44 5.45
N GLY A 97 19.88 -7.15 6.44
CA GLY A 97 21.16 -7.83 6.39
C GLY A 97 21.00 -9.26 6.88
N TYR A 98 21.74 -10.19 6.31
CA TYR A 98 21.73 -11.57 6.78
C TYR A 98 23.10 -12.25 6.67
N ILE A 99 23.30 -13.25 7.52
CA ILE A 99 24.40 -14.19 7.45
C ILE A 99 23.84 -15.59 7.72
N SER A 100 24.28 -16.57 6.95
CA SER A 100 23.88 -17.97 7.11
C SER A 100 25.05 -18.89 6.78
N SER A 101 25.17 -20.00 7.50
CA SER A 101 26.11 -21.08 7.23
C SER A 101 25.34 -22.36 6.94
N GLU A 102 25.72 -23.01 5.85
CA GLU A 102 25.42 -24.41 5.59
C GLU A 102 26.66 -25.21 5.96
N LEU A 103 26.57 -26.10 6.94
CA LEU A 103 27.68 -26.89 7.47
C LEU A 103 27.42 -28.38 7.24
N ILE A 104 28.38 -29.05 6.62
CA ILE A 104 28.45 -30.51 6.49
C ILE A 104 29.52 -30.95 7.49
N LEU A 105 29.08 -31.52 8.61
CA LEU A 105 29.93 -31.95 9.73
C LEU A 105 30.37 -33.41 9.58
N SER A 106 29.55 -34.24 8.93
CA SER A 106 29.86 -35.61 8.51
C SER A 106 28.89 -36.04 7.41
N ASP A 107 29.10 -37.20 6.79
CA ASP A 107 28.19 -37.78 5.78
C ASP A 107 26.75 -37.96 6.29
N LYS A 108 26.57 -38.01 7.62
CA LYS A 108 25.26 -38.20 8.26
C LYS A 108 24.69 -36.91 8.86
N TRP A 109 25.48 -35.83 8.94
CA TRP A 109 25.08 -34.59 9.63
C TRP A 109 25.35 -33.35 8.79
N LYS A 110 24.27 -32.73 8.32
CA LYS A 110 24.23 -31.41 7.69
C LYS A 110 23.33 -30.48 8.51
N SER A 111 23.80 -29.26 8.75
CA SER A 111 23.04 -28.23 9.46
C SER A 111 23.05 -26.93 8.67
N THR A 112 21.99 -26.13 8.78
CA THR A 112 21.93 -24.78 8.22
C THR A 112 21.45 -23.83 9.31
N ILE A 113 22.24 -22.81 9.60
CA ILE A 113 21.96 -21.83 10.66
C ILE A 113 22.15 -20.44 10.07
N GLY A 114 21.28 -19.50 10.40
CA GLY A 114 21.43 -18.13 9.95
C GLY A 114 20.68 -17.13 10.81
N LEU A 115 21.09 -15.87 10.68
CA LEU A 115 20.49 -14.72 11.33
C LEU A 115 20.20 -13.67 10.27
N ARG A 116 19.04 -13.02 10.41
CA ARG A 116 18.62 -11.90 9.58
C ARG A 116 18.19 -10.76 10.49
N PHE A 117 18.60 -9.55 10.13
CA PHE A 117 18.17 -8.32 10.75
C PHE A 117 17.46 -7.46 9.71
N GLU A 118 16.39 -6.79 10.12
CA GLU A 118 15.62 -5.89 9.27
C GLU A 118 15.28 -4.61 10.03
N ASN A 119 15.34 -3.49 9.32
CA ASN A 119 14.88 -2.21 9.79
C ASN A 119 13.86 -1.66 8.79
N TYR A 120 12.70 -1.28 9.32
CA TYR A 120 11.57 -0.74 8.57
C TYR A 120 11.31 0.70 9.01
N LEU A 121 11.22 1.60 8.06
CA LEU A 121 10.81 2.99 8.27
C LEU A 121 9.68 3.30 7.30
N VAL A 122 8.55 3.75 7.84
CA VAL A 122 7.37 4.13 7.06
C VAL A 122 7.07 5.58 7.38
N LYS A 123 6.78 6.35 6.34
CA LYS A 123 6.24 7.71 6.46
C LYS A 123 4.86 7.75 5.85
N TYR A 124 4.00 8.53 6.47
CA TYR A 124 2.62 8.72 6.08
C TYR A 124 2.28 10.21 6.01
N THR A 125 1.58 10.58 4.94
CA THR A 125 0.99 11.90 4.75
C THR A 125 -0.48 11.72 4.40
N GLY A 126 -1.36 12.36 5.16
CA GLY A 126 -2.81 12.21 5.01
C GLY A 126 -3.58 12.98 6.07
N GLU A 127 -4.89 12.82 6.12
CA GLU A 127 -5.77 13.49 7.09
C GLU A 127 -6.66 12.46 7.79
N ASN A 128 -6.86 12.57 9.11
CA ASN A 128 -7.82 11.72 9.84
C ASN A 128 -9.23 12.36 9.90
N ILE A 129 -10.18 11.62 10.49
CA ILE A 129 -11.57 12.08 10.67
C ILE A 129 -11.72 13.33 11.54
N GLU A 130 -10.71 13.67 12.34
CA GLU A 130 -10.65 14.86 13.19
C GLU A 130 -10.00 16.06 12.47
N ALA A 131 -9.72 15.94 11.17
CA ALA A 131 -8.99 16.91 10.35
C ALA A 131 -7.54 17.17 10.81
N ILE A 132 -6.94 16.24 11.58
CA ILE A 132 -5.51 16.25 11.89
C ILE A 132 -4.76 15.81 10.64
N LYS A 133 -3.79 16.63 10.24
CA LYS A 133 -2.96 16.40 9.06
C LYS A 133 -1.62 15.81 9.48
N PHE A 134 -1.29 14.67 8.90
CA PHE A 134 0.02 14.04 8.98
C PHE A 134 0.86 14.51 7.80
N ASN A 135 2.11 14.88 8.05
CA ASN A 135 3.06 15.21 7.00
C ASN A 135 4.37 14.47 7.26
N ASN A 136 4.59 13.40 6.51
CA ASN A 136 5.77 12.55 6.62
C ASN A 136 6.01 12.04 8.05
N GLU A 137 4.93 11.70 8.75
CA GLU A 137 4.99 11.16 10.12
C GLU A 137 5.20 9.65 10.09
N ASN A 138 5.92 9.14 11.10
CA ASN A 138 6.23 7.71 11.24
C ASN A 138 5.18 6.98 12.07
#